data_AF-A0A8S0TVG9-F1
#
_entry.id   AF-A0A8S0TVG9-F1
#
_cell.length_a   1.000
_cell.length_b   1.000
_cell.length_c   1.000
_cell.angle_alpha   90.00
_cell.angle_beta   90.00
_cell.angle_gamma   90.00
#
_symmetry.space_group_name_H-M   'P 1'
#
loop_
_entity.id
_entity.type
_entity.pdbx_description
1 polymer ?
#
loop_
_entity_poly.entity_id
_entity_poly.type
_entity_poly.pdbx_seq_one_letter_code
_entity_poly.pdbx_strand_id
1 'polypeptide(L)'
;MKGIREGNLYALQGTTVTEDVAVGTSGSGGDPSSESIFPFAVLVGVRAPPLPDNARHLEREPINLVIVLDVSDSMYGSKLRLLKRAIHFVIDTLGPSDDFQ
;
A
#
# COMPACT_ATOMS: atom_id res chain seq x y z
N MET A 1 -35.77 -36.31 -14.12
CA MET A 1 -36.24 -35.17 -13.29
C MET A 1 -35.35 -35.08 -12.06
N LYS A 2 -34.86 -33.86 -11.75
CA LYS A 2 -33.98 -33.45 -10.62
C LYS A 2 -32.59 -34.10 -10.60
N GLY A 3 -31.45 -33.41 -10.76
CA GLY A 3 -31.15 -31.98 -10.73
C GLY A 3 -30.70 -31.56 -9.33
N ILE A 4 -29.39 -31.44 -9.11
CA ILE A 4 -28.72 -30.40 -8.30
C ILE A 4 -27.30 -30.25 -8.88
N ARG A 5 -26.97 -29.02 -9.30
CA ARG A 5 -25.64 -28.59 -9.72
C ARG A 5 -24.91 -28.14 -8.46
N GLU A 6 -23.84 -28.81 -8.07
CA GLU A 6 -22.98 -28.31 -7.01
C GLU A 6 -22.16 -27.15 -7.58
N GLY A 7 -22.34 -25.99 -6.96
CA GLY A 7 -21.75 -24.73 -7.36
C GLY A 7 -20.23 -24.76 -7.25
N ASN A 8 -19.58 -23.97 -8.09
CA ASN A 8 -18.15 -23.72 -8.09
C ASN A 8 -17.64 -23.45 -6.68
N LEU A 9 -16.85 -24.39 -6.16
CA LEU A 9 -16.01 -24.19 -4.99
C LEU A 9 -14.80 -23.35 -5.43
N TYR A 10 -14.90 -22.03 -5.36
CA TYR A 10 -13.70 -21.20 -5.37
C TYR A 10 -13.11 -21.28 -3.96
N ALA A 11 -12.28 -22.29 -3.72
CA ALA A 11 -11.38 -22.27 -2.58
C ALA A 11 -10.43 -21.08 -2.78
N LEU A 12 -10.58 -20.03 -1.97
CA LEU A 12 -9.54 -19.01 -1.83
C LEU A 12 -8.36 -19.65 -1.09
N GLN A 13 -7.57 -20.40 -1.86
CA GLN A 13 -6.30 -20.97 -1.42
C GLN A 13 -5.31 -19.81 -1.28
N GLY A 14 -5.04 -19.36 -0.05
CA GLY A 14 -3.89 -18.50 0.19
C GLY A 14 -4.04 -17.43 1.26
N THR A 15 -4.52 -17.77 2.45
CA THR A 15 -4.22 -16.99 3.66
C THR A 15 -3.37 -17.83 4.59
N THR A 16 -2.08 -17.91 4.29
CA THR A 16 -1.10 -18.16 5.35
C THR A 16 -0.91 -16.84 6.09
N VAL A 17 -1.53 -16.72 7.26
CA VAL A 17 -1.21 -15.66 8.22
C VAL A 17 0.21 -15.94 8.71
N THR A 18 1.21 -15.29 8.13
CA THR A 18 2.52 -15.22 8.74
C THR A 18 2.44 -14.15 9.82
N GLU A 19 2.31 -14.57 11.08
CA GLU A 19 2.45 -13.66 12.20
C GLU A 19 3.90 -13.19 12.29
N ASP A 20 4.18 -12.01 11.74
CA ASP A 20 5.42 -11.26 12.04
C ASP A 20 5.05 -9.86 12.54
N VAL A 21 4.23 -9.80 13.59
CA VAL A 21 4.05 -8.56 14.38
C VAL A 21 5.01 -8.64 15.56
N ALA A 22 6.23 -8.13 15.36
CA ALA A 22 7.18 -7.95 16.47
C ALA A 22 6.84 -6.66 17.23
N VAL A 23 6.10 -6.79 18.34
CA VAL A 23 5.89 -5.67 19.28
C VAL A 23 7.10 -5.59 20.20
N GLY A 24 8.00 -4.64 19.95
CA GLY A 24 9.09 -4.32 20.86
C GLY A 24 8.64 -3.34 21.94
N THR A 25 8.77 -3.70 23.21
CA THR A 25 8.53 -2.79 24.35
C THR A 25 9.88 -2.36 24.95
N SER A 26 10.13 -1.06 25.04
CA SER A 26 11.29 -0.53 25.77
C SER A 26 10.85 -0.17 27.20
N GLY A 27 10.80 -1.15 28.10
CA GLY A 27 10.51 -0.94 29.52
C GLY A 27 11.63 -1.52 30.38
N SER A 28 12.55 -0.67 30.86
CA SER A 28 13.58 -1.06 31.84
C SER A 28 12.93 -1.25 33.21
N GLY A 29 13.07 -2.43 33.80
CA GLY A 29 12.43 -2.81 35.06
C GLY A 29 12.76 -1.87 36.24
N GLY A 30 11.73 -1.51 37.00
CA GLY A 30 11.82 -0.75 38.25
C GLY A 30 10.56 -0.93 39.11
N ASP A 31 10.80 -1.25 40.39
CA ASP A 31 9.96 -1.26 41.61
C ASP A 31 8.40 -1.15 41.50
N PRO A 32 7.61 -2.10 42.07
CA PRO A 32 6.14 -2.10 42.02
C PRO A 32 5.43 -1.00 42.84
N SER A 33 6.13 -0.05 43.46
CA SER A 33 5.54 0.92 44.42
C SER A 33 5.30 2.34 43.89
N SER A 34 5.54 2.63 42.61
CA SER A 34 5.12 3.91 42.00
C SER A 34 4.76 3.72 40.52
N GLU A 35 3.49 3.42 40.26
CA GLU A 35 2.96 3.29 38.90
C GLU A 35 2.86 4.68 38.27
N SER A 36 3.98 5.13 37.72
CA SER A 36 4.06 6.28 36.84
C SER A 36 3.84 5.77 35.42
N ILE A 37 2.77 6.25 34.79
CA ILE A 37 2.46 5.96 33.38
C ILE A 37 3.53 6.68 32.55
N PHE A 38 4.68 6.03 32.37
CA PHE A 38 5.70 6.51 31.46
C PHE A 38 5.25 6.21 30.03
N PRO A 39 5.21 7.21 29.14
CA PRO A 39 4.92 6.96 27.74
C PRO A 39 6.05 6.11 27.15
N PHE A 40 5.71 4.93 26.62
CA PHE A 40 6.64 4.07 25.89
C PHE A 40 6.28 4.09 24.41
N ALA A 41 7.31 3.98 23.55
CA ALA A 41 7.12 3.92 22.11
C ALA A 41 6.83 2.47 21.69
N VAL A 42 5.80 2.28 20.88
CA VAL A 42 5.48 1.00 20.24
C VAL A 42 5.90 1.09 18.78
N LEU A 43 6.79 0.19 18.35
CA LEU A 43 7.13 0.01 16.95
C LEU A 43 6.22 -1.07 16.35
N VAL A 44 5.47 -0.71 15.31
CA VAL A 44 4.70 -1.66 14.52
C VAL A 44 5.32 -1.74 13.13
N GLY A 45 5.85 -2.90 12.79
CA GLY A 45 6.34 -3.19 11.44
C GLY A 45 5.23 -3.83 10.61
N VAL A 46 5.00 -3.32 9.39
CA VAL A 46 4.12 -3.96 8.41
C VAL A 46 4.96 -4.33 7.19
N ARG A 47 4.94 -5.61 6.82
CA ARG A 47 5.65 -6.12 5.65
C ARG A 47 4.65 -6.68 4.65
N ALA A 48 4.68 -6.17 3.42
CA ALA A 48 3.89 -6.73 2.34
C ALA A 48 4.46 -8.10 1.92
N PRO A 49 3.62 -9.12 1.67
CA PRO A 49 4.05 -10.37 1.06
C PRO A 49 4.70 -10.12 -0.31
N PRO A 50 5.67 -10.97 -0.72
CA PRO A 50 6.20 -10.89 -2.08
C PRO A 50 5.08 -11.17 -3.08
N LEU A 51 5.03 -10.37 -4.14
CA LEU A 51 4.11 -10.59 -5.25
C LEU A 51 4.43 -11.96 -5.90
N PRO A 52 3.43 -12.81 -6.20
CA PRO A 52 3.67 -14.10 -6.85
C PRO A 52 4.22 -13.89 -8.28
N ASP A 53 4.90 -14.88 -8.85
CA ASP A 53 5.57 -14.74 -10.16
C ASP A 53 4.61 -14.40 -11.31
N ASN A 54 3.33 -14.76 -11.16
CA ASN A 54 2.24 -14.41 -12.07
C ASN A 54 1.56 -13.07 -11.72
N ALA A 55 2.08 -12.28 -10.79
CA ALA A 55 1.48 -11.01 -10.37
C ALA A 55 1.39 -9.97 -11.48
N ARG A 56 2.20 -10.11 -12.54
CA ARG A 56 2.05 -9.31 -13.76
C ARG A 56 0.74 -9.60 -14.51
N HIS A 57 0.12 -10.75 -14.27
CA HIS A 57 -1.19 -11.14 -14.80
C HIS A 57 -2.31 -11.07 -13.76
N LEU A 58 -1.98 -10.84 -12.47
CA LEU A 58 -3.00 -10.48 -11.51
C LEU A 58 -3.42 -9.05 -11.83
N GLU A 59 -4.67 -8.89 -12.23
CA GLU A 59 -5.27 -7.57 -12.37
C GLU A 59 -5.18 -6.87 -11.02
N ARG A 60 -4.35 -5.82 -10.95
CA ARG A 60 -4.41 -4.90 -9.81
C ARG A 60 -5.77 -4.19 -9.86
N GLU A 61 -6.32 -3.86 -8.70
CA GLU A 61 -7.42 -2.92 -8.64
C GLU A 61 -6.98 -1.58 -9.28
N PRO A 62 -7.79 -0.99 -10.16
CA PRO A 62 -7.51 0.29 -10.80
C PRO A 62 -7.09 1.39 -9.83
N ILE A 63 -6.04 2.12 -10.18
CA ILE A 63 -5.59 3.30 -9.42
C ILE A 63 -6.25 4.55 -10.01
N ASN A 64 -6.68 5.46 -9.14
CA ASN A 64 -7.17 6.79 -9.51
C ASN A 64 -6.13 7.82 -9.07
N LEU A 65 -5.41 8.41 -10.02
CA LEU A 65 -4.33 9.37 -9.76
C LEU A 65 -4.79 10.80 -10.07
N VAL A 66 -4.70 11.67 -9.06
CA VAL A 66 -4.95 13.11 -9.19
C VAL A 66 -3.67 13.85 -8.86
N ILE A 67 -3.24 14.78 -9.72
CA ILE A 67 -2.04 15.59 -9.48
C ILE A 67 -2.41 17.06 -9.36
N VAL A 68 -2.10 17.68 -8.21
CA VAL A 68 -2.24 19.12 -8.00
C VAL A 68 -0.90 19.79 -8.26
N LEU A 69 -0.87 20.73 -9.20
CA LEU A 69 0.35 21.38 -9.64
C LEU A 69 0.35 22.87 -9.31
N ASP A 70 1.47 23.33 -8.76
CA ASP A 70 1.75 24.76 -8.67
C ASP A 70 2.11 25.31 -10.07
N VAL A 71 1.34 26.31 -10.50
CA VAL A 71 1.48 27.03 -11.78
C VAL A 71 1.80 28.51 -11.57
N SER A 72 2.31 28.86 -10.38
CA SER A 72 2.74 30.21 -10.06
C SER A 72 3.87 30.73 -10.97
N ASP A 73 4.10 32.04 -10.95
CA ASP A 73 5.10 32.68 -11.79
C ASP A 73 6.52 32.12 -11.57
N SER A 74 6.80 31.67 -10.35
CA SER A 74 8.09 31.08 -9.96
C SER A 74 8.40 29.75 -10.64
N MET A 75 7.36 29.12 -11.22
CA MET A 75 7.43 27.85 -11.92
C MET A 75 7.62 28.01 -13.43
N TYR A 76 7.51 29.22 -13.98
CA TYR A 76 7.73 29.46 -15.42
C TYR A 76 9.12 29.02 -15.89
N GLY A 77 9.20 28.68 -17.18
CA GLY A 77 10.43 28.27 -17.83
C GLY A 77 10.76 26.80 -17.60
N SER A 78 11.99 26.53 -17.15
CA SER A 78 12.54 25.18 -17.10
C SER A 78 11.84 24.27 -16.10
N LYS A 79 11.35 24.80 -14.97
CA LYS A 79 10.64 24.03 -13.93
C LYS A 79 9.33 23.46 -14.46
N LEU A 80 8.47 24.28 -15.05
CA LEU A 80 7.23 23.79 -15.68
C LEU A 80 7.49 22.78 -16.80
N ARG A 81 8.56 22.98 -17.59
CA ARG A 81 8.93 22.06 -18.66
C ARG A 81 9.36 20.69 -18.13
N LEU A 82 10.16 20.66 -17.06
CA LEU A 82 10.56 19.43 -16.39
C LEU A 82 9.37 18.74 -15.74
N LEU A 83 8.49 19.51 -15.11
CA LEU A 83 7.27 19.01 -14.49
C LEU A 83 6.36 18.33 -15.52
N LYS A 84 6.13 18.96 -16.67
CA LYS A 84 5.37 18.33 -17.78
C LYS A 84 5.99 17.01 -18.22
N ARG A 85 7.31 16.97 -18.39
CA ARG A 85 8.01 15.74 -18.78
C ARG A 85 7.89 14.64 -17.71
N ALA A 86 7.99 15.01 -16.44
CA ALA A 86 7.84 14.09 -15.33
C ALA A 86 6.42 13.51 -15.27
N ILE A 87 5.40 14.35 -15.49
CA ILE A 87 4.00 13.89 -15.50
C ILE A 87 3.75 12.95 -16.67
N HIS A 88 4.25 13.26 -17.87
CA HIS A 88 4.18 12.33 -19.00
C HIS A 88 4.75 10.96 -18.63
N PHE A 89 5.91 10.92 -17.99
CA PHE A 89 6.50 9.67 -17.52
C PHE A 89 5.59 8.93 -16.52
N VAL A 90 4.95 9.64 -15.59
CA VAL A 90 4.00 9.01 -14.65
C VAL A 90 2.81 8.41 -15.38
N ILE A 91 2.23 9.13 -16.33
CA ILE A 91 1.10 8.64 -17.14
C ILE A 91 1.50 7.39 -17.93
N ASP A 92 2.70 7.37 -18.51
CA ASP A 92 3.23 6.21 -19.25
C ASP A 92 3.42 4.97 -18.35
N THR A 93 3.51 5.14 -17.03
CA THR A 93 3.61 4.02 -16.07
C THR A 93 2.26 3.51 -15.57
N LEU A 94 1.16 4.20 -15.90
CA LEU A 94 -0.19 3.78 -15.51
C LEU A 94 -0.62 2.53 -16.29
N GLY A 95 -1.46 1.75 -15.64
CA GLY A 95 -2.03 0.53 -16.20
C GLY A 95 -3.21 0.85 -17.11
N PRO A 96 -3.61 -0.10 -17.99
CA PRO A 96 -4.70 0.13 -18.95
C PRO A 96 -6.05 0.47 -18.30
N SER A 97 -6.25 0.03 -17.06
CA SER A 97 -7.47 0.26 -16.29
C SER A 97 -7.35 1.41 -15.28
N ASP A 98 -6.17 2.02 -15.14
CA ASP A 98 -5.98 3.15 -14.23
C ASP A 98 -6.51 4.44 -14.84
N ASP A 99 -6.96 5.35 -13.98
CA ASP A 99 -7.50 6.65 -14.38
C ASP A 99 -6.59 7.79 -13.90
N PHE A 100 -6.40 8.79 -14.77
CA PHE A 100 -5.64 10.00 -14.51
C PHE A 100 -6.54 11.22 -14.69
N GLN A 101 -6.69 12.03 -13.65
CA GLN A 101 -7.57 13.22 -13.62
C GLN A 101 -6.81 14.52 -13.45
#